data_AF-A0A0G1N2V3-F1
#
_entry.id   AF-A0A0G1N2V3-F1
#
_cell.length_a   1.000
_cell.length_b   1.000
_cell.length_c   1.000
_cell.angle_alpha   90.00
_cell.angle_beta   90.00
_cell.angle_gamma   90.00
#
_symmetry.space_group_name_H-M   'P 1'
#
loop_
_entity.id
_entity.type
_entity.pdbx_description
1 polymer ?
#
loop_
_entity_poly.entity_id
_entity_poly.type
_entity_poly.pdbx_seq_one_letter_code
_entity_poly.pdbx_strand_id
1 'polypeptide(L)'
;MLEETGITLNKMDVICINQDIIETAHFITIGLFSDAFSGEPKVMEPDEITEWCWFDLNNLPSPIYFPSAKVLENYKQKKFYISK
;
A
#
# COMPACT_ATOMS: atom_id res chain seq x y z
N MET A 1 -4.14 8.40 1.39
CA MET A 1 -5.09 8.43 0.23
C MET A 1 -5.56 9.84 -0.13
N LEU A 2 -6.63 10.42 0.45
CA LEU A 2 -7.11 11.75 0.01
C LEU A 2 -6.05 12.84 0.20
N GLU A 3 -5.43 12.86 1.37
CA GLU A 3 -4.37 13.82 1.73
C GLU A 3 -3.18 13.77 0.76
N GLU A 4 -2.62 12.59 0.50
CA GLU A 4 -1.40 12.44 -0.31
C GLU A 4 -1.63 12.39 -1.84
N THR A 5 -2.81 11.91 -2.28
CA THR A 5 -3.09 11.56 -3.70
C THR A 5 -4.26 12.34 -4.30
N GLY A 6 -5.15 12.91 -3.48
CA GLY A 6 -6.43 13.48 -3.94
C GLY A 6 -7.53 12.46 -4.24
N ILE A 7 -7.26 11.15 -4.13
CA ILE A 7 -8.26 10.09 -4.38
C ILE A 7 -9.19 9.91 -3.17
N THR A 8 -10.49 9.80 -3.45
CA THR A 8 -11.51 9.44 -2.46
C THR A 8 -11.89 7.97 -2.59
N LEU A 9 -11.86 7.22 -1.49
CA LEU A 9 -12.32 5.83 -1.42
C LEU A 9 -13.78 5.77 -0.96
N ASN A 10 -14.61 5.04 -1.68
CA ASN A 10 -16.04 4.87 -1.36
C ASN A 10 -16.31 3.57 -0.57
N LYS A 11 -15.44 2.58 -0.71
CA LYS A 11 -15.47 1.33 0.06
C LYS A 11 -14.04 0.83 0.26
N MET A 12 -13.76 0.19 1.39
CA MET A 12 -12.49 -0.47 1.65
C MET A 12 -12.71 -1.75 2.45
N ASP A 13 -11.88 -2.77 2.17
CA ASP A 13 -11.84 -4.02 2.91
C ASP A 13 -10.42 -4.23 3.47
N VAL A 14 -10.31 -4.71 4.71
CA VAL A 14 -9.01 -5.12 5.27
C VAL A 14 -8.63 -6.46 4.67
N ILE A 15 -7.47 -6.53 4.02
CA ILE A 15 -7.01 -7.74 3.34
C ILE A 15 -5.91 -8.48 4.10
N CYS A 16 -5.08 -7.77 4.86
CA CYS A 16 -4.03 -8.40 5.64
C CYS A 16 -3.48 -7.51 6.75
N ILE A 17 -2.73 -8.13 7.66
CA ILE A 17 -1.90 -7.46 8.66
C ILE A 17 -0.47 -7.96 8.50
N ASN A 18 0.51 -7.07 8.59
CA ASN A 18 1.93 -7.37 8.61
C ASN A 18 2.59 -6.79 9.86
N GLN A 19 3.65 -7.45 10.29
CA GLN A 19 4.48 -7.01 11.39
C GLN A 19 5.92 -6.84 10.93
N ASP A 20 6.45 -5.63 11.15
CA ASP A 20 7.76 -5.20 10.71
C ASP A 20 8.56 -4.66 11.89
N ILE A 21 9.41 -5.52 12.45
CA ILE A 21 10.34 -5.16 13.52
C ILE A 21 11.67 -4.78 12.86
N ILE A 22 12.08 -3.54 13.06
CA ILE A 22 13.42 -3.03 12.73
C ILE A 22 14.14 -2.67 14.03
N GLU A 23 15.43 -2.31 13.95
CA GLU A 23 16.25 -2.04 15.14
C GLU A 23 15.67 -0.96 16.06
N THR A 24 15.08 0.09 15.49
CA THR A 24 14.62 1.28 16.23
C THR A 24 13.12 1.30 16.48
N ALA A 25 12.35 0.45 15.82
CA ALA A 25 10.90 0.55 15.79
C ALA A 25 10.22 -0.77 15.44
N HIS A 26 8.95 -0.85 15.80
CA HIS A 26 8.10 -1.98 15.51
C HIS A 26 6.78 -1.47 14.92
N PHE A 27 6.55 -1.80 13.66
CA PHE A 27 5.39 -1.37 12.91
C PHE A 27 4.40 -2.53 12.70
N ILE A 28 3.11 -2.18 12.77
CA ILE A 28 2.03 -3.02 12.29
C ILE A 28 1.43 -2.33 11.07
N THR A 29 1.52 -2.98 9.91
CA THR A 29 0.95 -2.47 8.66
C THR A 29 -0.37 -3.17 8.38
N ILE A 30 -1.44 -2.40 8.20
CA ILE A 30 -2.75 -2.90 7.81
C ILE A 30 -2.91 -2.68 6.30
N GLY A 31 -3.04 -3.77 5.55
CA GLY A 31 -3.32 -3.74 4.11
C GLY A 31 -4.81 -3.52 3.86
N LEU A 32 -5.14 -2.47 3.11
CA LEU A 32 -6.50 -2.15 2.68
C LEU A 32 -6.62 -2.35 1.17
N PHE A 33 -7.76 -2.87 0.73
CA PHE A 33 -8.11 -2.97 -0.69
C PHE A 33 -9.35 -2.13 -0.99
N SER A 34 -9.33 -1.44 -2.12
CA SER A 34 -10.48 -0.72 -2.66
C SER A 34 -10.41 -0.73 -4.19
N ASP A 35 -11.50 -1.15 -4.82
CA ASP A 35 -11.78 -0.98 -6.25
C ASP A 35 -12.84 0.10 -6.50
N ALA A 36 -13.41 0.66 -5.43
CA ALA A 36 -14.44 1.69 -5.48
C ALA A 36 -13.86 3.03 -5.04
N PHE A 37 -13.32 3.79 -5.99
CA PHE A 37 -12.72 5.10 -5.75
C PHE A 37 -13.08 6.10 -6.86
N SER A 38 -12.84 7.37 -6.59
CA SER A 38 -13.02 8.46 -7.55
C SER A 38 -11.89 9.48 -7.47
N GLY A 39 -11.60 10.11 -8.60
CA GLY A 39 -10.51 11.06 -8.76
C GLY A 39 -9.32 10.45 -9.49
N GLU A 40 -8.41 11.32 -9.95
CA GLU A 40 -7.14 10.94 -10.56
C GLU A 40 -6.01 11.27 -9.58
N PRO A 41 -4.98 10.41 -9.45
CA PRO A 41 -3.90 10.64 -8.51
C PRO A 41 -3.10 11.89 -8.87
N LYS A 42 -2.77 12.69 -7.85
CA LYS A 42 -1.93 13.88 -7.94
C LYS A 42 -0.99 13.93 -6.77
N VAL A 43 0.19 14.50 -6.96
CA VAL A 43 1.12 14.78 -5.86
C VAL A 43 0.55 15.92 -5.03
N MET A 44 0.04 15.62 -3.84
CA MET A 44 -0.53 16.62 -2.93
C MET A 44 0.50 17.15 -1.91
N GLU A 45 1.56 16.38 -1.65
CA GLU A 45 2.66 16.72 -0.74
C GLU A 45 4.01 16.69 -1.50
N PRO A 46 4.33 17.72 -2.29
CA PRO A 46 5.48 17.72 -3.19
C PRO A 46 6.85 17.70 -2.49
N ASP A 47 6.89 18.01 -1.19
CA ASP A 47 8.11 17.94 -0.38
C ASP A 47 8.46 16.49 0.04
N GLU A 48 7.48 15.58 0.02
CA GLU A 48 7.60 14.19 0.48
C GLU A 48 7.42 13.16 -0.65
N ILE A 49 6.62 13.51 -1.68
CA ILE A 49 6.22 12.60 -2.75
C ILE A 49 6.60 13.18 -4.11
N THR A 50 7.33 12.42 -4.91
CA THR A 50 7.76 12.86 -6.25
C THR A 50 6.71 12.61 -7.33
N GLU A 51 6.03 11.46 -7.28
CA GLU A 51 5.07 11.05 -8.30
C GLU A 51 4.12 9.96 -7.79
N TRP A 52 2.99 9.81 -8.49
CA TRP A 52 2.06 8.69 -8.34
C TRP A 52 1.88 7.99 -9.68
N CYS A 53 2.09 6.67 -9.70
CA CYS A 53 2.00 5.85 -10.90
C CYS A 53 1.24 4.55 -10.61
N TRP A 54 0.48 4.08 -11.61
CA TRP A 54 -0.15 2.76 -11.59
C TRP A 54 0.78 1.74 -12.24
N PHE A 55 0.94 0.58 -11.61
CA PHE A 55 1.78 -0.51 -12.09
C PHE A 55 0.99 -1.82 -12.17
N ASP A 56 1.31 -2.65 -13.15
CA ASP A 56 0.78 -4.02 -13.22
C ASP A 56 1.36 -4.84 -12.05
N LEU A 57 0.53 -5.68 -11.43
CA LEU A 57 0.95 -6.49 -10.27
C LEU A 57 2.08 -7.48 -10.59
N ASN A 58 2.27 -7.84 -11.86
CA ASN A 58 3.35 -8.71 -12.34
C ASN A 58 4.54 -7.93 -12.91
N ASN A 59 4.46 -6.60 -12.95
CA ASN A 59 5.51 -5.70 -13.46
C ASN A 59 5.67 -4.48 -12.54
N LEU A 60 5.97 -4.75 -11.27
CA LEU A 60 6.19 -3.73 -10.25
C LEU A 60 7.57 -3.07 -10.41
N PRO A 61 7.73 -1.79 -10.02
CA PRO A 61 9.01 -1.10 -10.06
C PRO A 61 9.97 -1.68 -9.01
N SER A 62 11.26 -1.32 -9.11
CA SER A 62 12.28 -1.69 -8.12
C SER A 62 13.20 -0.50 -7.85
N PRO A 63 13.61 -0.25 -6.59
CA PRO A 63 13.28 -1.03 -5.38
C PRO A 63 11.88 -0.75 -4.82
N ILE A 64 11.29 -1.71 -4.12
CA ILE A 64 10.00 -1.56 -3.40
C ILE A 64 10.27 -1.48 -1.89
N TYR A 65 9.59 -0.56 -1.22
CA TYR A 65 9.59 -0.51 0.24
C TYR A 65 9.04 -1.82 0.84
N PHE A 66 9.84 -2.47 1.69
CA PHE A 66 9.59 -3.87 2.07
C PHE A 66 8.22 -4.16 2.74
N PRO A 67 7.62 -3.27 3.56
CA PRO A 67 6.26 -3.49 4.09
C PRO A 67 5.21 -3.52 2.97
N SER A 68 5.34 -2.64 1.96
CA SER A 68 4.45 -2.63 0.80
C SER A 68 4.57 -3.92 -0.01
N ALA A 69 5.79 -4.44 -0.18
CA ALA A 69 6.02 -5.73 -0.85
C ALA A 69 5.29 -6.89 -0.13
N LYS A 70 5.31 -6.92 1.20
CA LYS A 70 4.58 -7.92 2.00
C LYS A 70 3.07 -7.81 1.85
N VAL A 71 2.50 -6.60 1.80
CA VAL A 71 1.06 -6.41 1.54
C VAL A 71 0.67 -6.99 0.17
N LEU A 72 1.48 -6.74 -0.85
CA LEU A 72 1.25 -7.26 -2.20
C LEU A 72 1.38 -8.80 -2.27
N GLU A 73 2.33 -9.38 -1.53
CA GLU A 73 2.46 -10.83 -1.42
C GLU A 73 1.23 -11.47 -0.75
N ASN A 74 0.80 -10.93 0.40
CA ASN A 74 -0.42 -11.38 1.08
C ASN A 74 -1.65 -11.29 0.18
N TYR A 75 -1.80 -10.19 -0.56
CA TYR A 75 -2.87 -10.01 -1.53
C TYR A 75 -2.85 -11.10 -2.61
N LYS A 76 -1.68 -11.35 -3.23
CA LYS A 76 -1.52 -12.39 -4.26
C LYS A 76 -1.84 -13.79 -3.73
N GLN A 77 -1.42 -14.09 -2.50
CA GLN A 77 -1.64 -15.40 -1.87
C GLN A 77 -3.01 -15.54 -1.19
N LYS A 78 -3.81 -14.46 -1.11
CA LYS A 78 -5.06 -14.36 -0.36
C LYS A 78 -4.88 -14.78 1.11
N LYS A 79 -3.80 -14.30 1.74
CA LYS A 79 -3.48 -14.57 3.14
C LYS A 79 -3.69 -13.31 3.98
N PHE A 80 -4.47 -13.45 5.06
CA PHE A 80 -4.68 -12.36 6.01
C PHE A 80 -3.44 -12.06 6.85
N TYR A 81 -2.67 -13.09 7.19
CA TYR A 81 -1.43 -12.97 7.94
C TYR A 81 -0.50 -14.11 7.53
N ILE A 82 0.78 -13.79 7.31
CA ILE A 82 1.84 -14.77 7.12
C ILE A 82 2.76 -14.66 8.33
N SER A 83 2.73 -15.69 9.19
CA SER A 83 3.76 -15.84 10.22
C SER A 83 5.08 -16.11 9.53
N LYS A 84 6.13 -15.41 9.97
CA LYS A 84 7.50 -15.87 9.74
C LYS A 84 7.69 -17.29 10.30
#